data_AF-A0A3S0W1M5-F1
#
_entry.id   AF-A0A3S0W1M5-F1
#
_cell.length_a   1.000
_cell.length_b   1.000
_cell.length_c   1.000
_cell.angle_alpha   90.00
_cell.angle_beta   90.00
_cell.angle_gamma   90.00
#
_symmetry.space_group_name_H-M   'P 1'
#
loop_
_entity.id
_entity.type
_entity.pdbx_description
1 polymer ?
#
loop_
_entity_poly.entity_id
_entity_poly.type
_entity_poly.pdbx_seq_one_letter_code
_entity_poly.pdbx_strand_id
1 'polypeptide(L)'
;MSAPASSSAGLPEGARIVLATHNAGKVRELRQLLAGAVPGLDVEAAVVDAGAVGAPDVVEDGVTFAQNALKKARAVAAHTGLIAVADDSGLAVE
;
A
#
# COMPACT_ATOMS: atom_id res chain seq x y z
N MET A 1 13.09 25.10 6.81
CA MET A 1 13.03 23.78 7.45
C MET A 1 13.10 22.75 6.34
N SER A 2 14.28 22.18 6.11
CA SER A 2 14.52 21.22 5.05
C SER A 2 13.88 19.89 5.43
N ALA A 3 13.03 19.33 4.56
CA ALA A 3 12.53 17.97 4.73
C ALA A 3 13.72 17.00 4.76
N PRO A 4 13.70 15.95 5.59
CA PRO A 4 14.78 14.97 5.60
C PRO A 4 14.77 14.23 4.26
N ALA A 5 15.95 14.06 3.67
CA ALA A 5 16.15 13.19 2.51
C ALA A 5 15.81 11.75 2.93
N SER A 6 14.68 11.22 2.46
CA SER A 6 14.32 9.81 2.66
C SER A 6 15.31 8.97 1.86
N SER A 7 15.98 8.02 2.53
CA SER A 7 16.89 7.10 1.86
C SER A 7 16.09 6.27 0.86
N SER A 8 16.37 6.43 -0.42
CA SER A 8 15.84 5.57 -1.47
C SER A 8 16.45 4.17 -1.32
N ALA A 9 15.88 3.36 -0.44
CA ALA A 9 15.86 1.92 -0.69
C ALA A 9 15.25 1.76 -2.08
N GLY A 10 16.05 1.26 -3.03
CA GLY A 10 15.74 1.33 -4.46
C GLY A 10 14.34 0.80 -4.74
N LEU A 11 13.43 1.69 -5.13
CA LEU A 11 12.09 1.29 -5.56
C LEU A 11 12.24 0.35 -6.76
N PRO A 12 11.41 -0.71 -6.86
CA PRO A 12 11.42 -1.57 -8.03
C PRO A 12 11.22 -0.77 -9.31
N GLU A 13 11.99 -1.09 -10.35
CA GLU A 13 11.90 -0.40 -11.64
C GLU A 13 10.48 -0.52 -12.21
N GLY A 14 9.88 0.60 -12.60
CA GLY A 14 8.51 0.65 -13.15
C GLY A 14 7.38 0.68 -12.10
N ALA A 15 7.69 0.61 -10.80
CA ALA A 15 6.69 0.71 -9.74
C ALA A 15 5.97 2.07 -9.75
N ARG A 16 4.63 2.02 -9.77
CA ARG A 16 3.75 3.21 -9.76
C ARG A 16 2.77 3.21 -8.59
N ILE A 17 2.36 2.02 -8.13
CA ILE A 17 1.40 1.83 -7.06
C ILE A 17 1.95 0.82 -6.05
N VAL A 18 1.79 1.10 -4.76
CA VAL A 18 2.17 0.21 -3.67
C VAL A 18 0.93 -0.27 -2.92
N LEU A 19 0.79 -1.57 -2.73
CA LEU A 19 -0.21 -2.17 -1.85
C LEU A 19 0.33 -2.15 -0.43
N ALA A 20 -0.25 -1.30 0.43
CA ALA A 20 0.16 -1.08 1.81
C ALA A 20 -0.28 -2.22 2.75
N THR A 21 0.11 -3.45 2.42
CA THR A 21 -0.18 -4.67 3.17
C THR A 21 0.92 -5.70 2.95
N HIS A 22 1.25 -6.45 4.01
CA HIS A 22 2.13 -7.62 3.94
C HIS A 22 1.33 -8.94 3.84
N ASN A 23 -0.01 -8.87 3.83
CA ASN A 23 -0.86 -10.05 3.73
C ASN A 23 -0.97 -10.52 2.26
N ALA A 24 -0.39 -11.67 1.95
CA ALA A 24 -0.37 -12.26 0.61
C ALA A 24 -1.78 -12.48 0.00
N GLY A 25 -2.77 -12.81 0.84
CA GLY A 25 -4.16 -12.94 0.40
C GLY A 25 -4.73 -11.61 -0.09
N LYS A 26 -4.55 -10.55 0.70
CA LYS A 26 -4.96 -9.18 0.33
C LYS A 26 -4.20 -8.67 -0.90
N VAL A 27 -2.90 -8.96 -1.02
CA VAL A 27 -2.11 -8.59 -2.20
C VAL A 27 -2.73 -9.18 -3.47
N ARG A 28 -3.07 -10.48 -3.45
CA ARG A 28 -3.71 -11.14 -4.59
C ARG A 28 -5.06 -10.52 -4.94
N GLU A 29 -5.91 -10.29 -3.95
CA GLU A 29 -7.25 -9.73 -4.14
C GLU A 29 -7.18 -8.30 -4.68
N LEU A 30 -6.34 -7.44 -4.09
CA LEU A 30 -6.17 -6.06 -4.52
C LEU A 30 -5.58 -5.96 -5.95
N ARG A 31 -4.63 -6.84 -6.31
CA ARG A 31 -4.13 -6.91 -7.70
C ARG A 31 -5.25 -7.22 -8.67
N GLN A 32 -6.10 -8.19 -8.36
CA GLN A 32 -7.24 -8.56 -9.22
C GLN A 32 -8.24 -7.40 -9.34
N LEU A 33 -8.55 -6.73 -8.23
CA LEU A 33 -9.44 -5.56 -8.24
C LEU A 33 -8.87 -4.43 -9.10
N LEU A 34 -7.58 -4.10 -8.95
CA LEU A 34 -6.93 -3.06 -9.75
C LEU A 34 -6.88 -3.40 -11.24
N ALA A 35 -6.62 -4.66 -11.59
CA ALA A 35 -6.61 -5.12 -12.98
C ALA A 35 -7.99 -4.95 -13.65
N GLY A 36 -9.08 -5.17 -12.91
CA GLY A 36 -10.44 -4.98 -13.42
C GLY A 36 -10.94 -3.54 -13.39
N ALA A 37 -10.45 -2.73 -12.44
CA ALA A 37 -10.96 -1.38 -12.19
C ALA A 37 -10.18 -0.27 -12.91
N VAL A 38 -8.92 -0.51 -13.30
CA VAL A 38 -8.05 0.51 -13.91
C VAL A 38 -7.62 0.10 -15.32
N PRO A 39 -8.37 0.52 -16.36
CA PRO A 39 -8.01 0.21 -17.75
C PRO A 39 -6.60 0.69 -18.12
N GLY A 40 -5.81 -0.18 -18.75
CA GLY A 40 -4.45 0.15 -19.20
C GLY A 40 -3.38 0.11 -18.09
N LEU A 41 -3.73 -0.28 -16.87
CA LEU A 41 -2.76 -0.56 -15.82
C LEU A 41 -2.15 -1.95 -16.02
N ASP A 42 -0.84 -2.01 -16.26
CA ASP A 42 -0.08 -3.24 -16.15
C ASP A 42 0.19 -3.53 -14.67
N VAL A 43 -0.67 -4.34 -14.04
CA VAL A 43 -0.61 -4.63 -12.61
C VAL A 43 0.66 -5.38 -12.23
N GLU A 44 1.16 -6.27 -13.10
CA GLU A 44 2.33 -7.07 -12.79
C GLU A 44 3.62 -6.24 -12.83
N ALA A 45 3.71 -5.29 -13.77
CA ALA A 45 4.87 -4.40 -13.85
C ALA A 45 4.79 -3.20 -12.89
N ALA A 46 3.59 -2.65 -12.66
CA ALA A 46 3.45 -1.33 -12.02
C ALA A 46 2.97 -1.37 -10.56
N VAL A 47 2.44 -2.50 -10.10
CA VAL A 47 1.93 -2.65 -8.72
C VAL A 47 2.91 -3.52 -7.94
N VAL A 48 3.34 -3.03 -6.79
CA VAL A 48 4.22 -3.73 -5.84
C VAL A 48 3.57 -3.74 -4.46
N ASP A 49 4.03 -4.58 -3.54
CA ASP A 49 3.52 -4.62 -2.16
C ASP A 49 4.48 -3.95 -1.16
N ALA A 50 4.02 -3.77 0.07
CA ALA A 50 4.76 -3.15 1.16
C ALA A 50 6.10 -3.84 1.45
N GLY A 51 6.19 -5.16 1.27
CA GLY A 51 7.42 -5.92 1.46
C GLY A 51 8.46 -5.59 0.38
N ALA A 52 8.04 -5.51 -0.88
CA ALA A 52 8.92 -5.21 -2.01
C ALA A 52 9.60 -3.83 -1.92
N VAL A 53 8.98 -2.87 -1.22
CA VAL A 53 9.52 -1.51 -1.01
C VAL A 53 10.14 -1.30 0.38
N GLY A 54 10.22 -2.37 1.18
CA GLY A 54 10.72 -2.30 2.56
C GLY A 54 9.95 -1.28 3.41
N ALA A 55 8.63 -1.19 3.23
CA ALA A 55 7.80 -0.29 4.03
C ALA A 55 7.76 -0.74 5.49
N PRO A 56 7.71 0.19 6.45
CA PRO A 56 7.63 -0.15 7.87
C PRO A 56 6.24 -0.70 8.22
N ASP A 57 6.18 -1.51 9.27
CA ASP A 57 4.91 -1.87 9.91
C ASP A 57 4.23 -0.62 10.47
N VAL A 58 2.92 -0.55 10.29
CA VAL A 58 2.10 0.60 10.71
C VAL A 58 1.25 0.16 11.90
N VAL A 59 1.31 0.91 13.00
CA VAL A 59 0.45 0.68 14.16
C VAL A 59 -1.00 1.02 13.81
N GLU A 60 -1.89 0.04 13.90
CA GLU A 60 -3.32 0.14 13.63
C GLU A 60 -4.10 0.41 14.92
N ASP A 61 -4.17 1.68 15.33
CA ASP A 61 -4.83 2.16 16.55
C ASP A 61 -6.16 2.90 16.26
N GLY A 62 -6.63 2.85 15.01
CA GLY A 62 -7.91 3.41 14.62
C GLY A 62 -9.07 2.59 15.17
N VAL A 63 -10.16 3.28 15.49
CA VAL A 63 -11.39 2.65 15.99
C VAL A 63 -12.33 2.20 14.87
N THR A 64 -11.94 2.42 13.61
CA THR A 64 -12.67 2.00 12.42
C THR A 64 -11.72 1.45 11.36
N PHE A 65 -12.21 0.53 10.53
CA PHE A 65 -11.46 -0.01 9.39
C PHE A 65 -10.95 1.09 8.45
N ALA A 66 -11.79 2.09 8.16
CA ALA A 66 -11.41 3.21 7.29
C ALA A 66 -10.22 4.01 7.83
N GLN A 67 -10.14 4.22 9.15
CA GLN A 67 -9.01 4.91 9.77
C GLN A 67 -7.71 4.12 9.64
N ASN A 68 -7.75 2.81 9.91
CA ASN A 68 -6.58 1.94 9.78
C ASN A 68 -6.11 1.83 8.33
N ALA A 69 -7.04 1.63 7.38
CA ALA A 69 -6.71 1.62 5.95
C ALA A 69 -6.04 2.93 5.52
N LEU A 70 -6.62 4.09 5.87
CA LEU A 70 -6.04 5.39 5.54
C LEU A 70 -4.65 5.58 6.16
N LYS A 71 -4.45 5.16 7.41
CA LYS A 71 -3.17 5.25 8.11
C LYS A 71 -2.09 4.42 7.42
N LYS A 72 -2.41 3.18 7.04
CA LYS A 72 -1.52 2.29 6.26
C LYS A 72 -1.12 2.92 4.93
N ALA A 73 -2.10 3.38 4.14
CA ALA A 73 -1.83 4.00 2.84
C ALA A 73 -0.93 5.24 2.98
N ARG A 74 -1.23 6.13 3.93
CA ARG A 74 -0.42 7.35 4.14
C ARG A 74 1.01 7.06 4.56
N ALA A 75 1.22 6.10 5.45
CA ALA A 75 2.56 5.74 5.90
C ALA A 75 3.42 5.19 4.74
N VAL A 76 2.85 4.30 3.93
CA VAL A 76 3.56 3.73 2.77
C VAL A 76 3.79 4.77 1.68
N ALA A 77 2.80 5.65 1.41
CA ALA A 77 2.97 6.74 0.47
C ALA A 77 4.07 7.73 0.92
N ALA A 78 4.14 8.04 2.22
CA ALA A 78 5.18 8.90 2.77
C ALA A 78 6.58 8.26 2.71
N HIS A 79 6.66 6.94 2.92
CA HIS A 79 7.92 6.17 2.84
C HIS A 79 8.46 6.09 1.39
N THR A 80 7.57 5.85 0.43
CA THR A 80 7.95 5.55 -0.97
C THR A 80 7.84 6.73 -1.93
N GLY A 81 7.01 7.73 -1.63
CA GLY A 81 6.63 8.78 -2.58
C GLY A 81 5.68 8.31 -3.70
N LEU A 82 5.25 7.04 -3.68
CA LEU A 82 4.34 6.47 -4.66
C LEU A 82 2.88 6.54 -4.20
N ILE A 83 1.95 6.31 -5.14
CA ILE A 83 0.54 6.09 -4.80
C ILE A 83 0.44 4.81 -3.98
N ALA A 84 -0.21 4.86 -2.81
CA ALA A 84 -0.42 3.70 -1.97
C ALA A 84 -1.91 3.36 -1.83
N VAL A 85 -2.24 2.07 -1.97
CA VAL A 85 -3.58 1.52 -1.77
C VAL A 85 -3.54 0.61 -0.55
N ALA A 86 -4.49 0.79 0.37
CA ALA A 86 -4.61 -0.04 1.56
C ALA A 86 -6.04 -0.55 1.71
N ASP A 87 -6.18 -1.68 2.38
CA ASP A 87 -7.45 -2.25 2.81
C ASP A 87 -7.36 -2.59 4.30
N ASP A 88 -8.45 -2.38 5.02
CA ASP A 88 -8.63 -2.92 6.36
C ASP A 88 -10.00 -3.58 6.49
N SER A 89 -10.01 -4.79 7.01
CA SER A 89 -11.18 -5.66 6.99
C SER A 89 -11.20 -6.55 8.22
N GLY A 90 -12.42 -6.93 8.64
CA GLY A 90 -12.65 -7.73 9.83
C GLY A 90 -14.12 -8.13 9.93
N LEU A 91 -14.45 -8.87 10.98
CA LEU A 91 -15.82 -9.28 11.29
C LEU A 91 -16.42 -8.31 12.32
N ALA A 92 -17.62 -7.83 12.07
CA ALA A 92 -18.43 -7.10 13.03
C ALA A 92 -19.66 -7.94 13.38
N VAL A 93 -19.99 -8.04 14.67
CA VAL A 93 -21.12 -8.81 15.19
C VAL A 93 -21.92 -7.88 16.12
N GLU A 94 -23.25 -7.90 15.99
CA GLU A 94 -24.19 -7.18 16.85
C GLU A 94 -24.62 -8.00 18.06
#